data_AF-A0A147KHR9-F1
#
_entry.id   AF-A0A147KHR9-F1
#
_cell.length_a   1.000
_cell.length_b   1.000
_cell.length_c   1.000
_cell.angle_alpha   90.00
_cell.angle_beta   90.00
_cell.angle_gamma   90.00
#
_symmetry.space_group_name_H-M   'P 1'
#
loop_
_entity.id
_entity.type
_entity.pdbx_description
1 polymer ?
#
loop_
_entity_poly.entity_id
_entity_poly.type
_entity_poly.pdbx_seq_one_letter_code
_entity_poly.pdbx_strand_id
1 'polypeptide(L)'
;VNDHEADWEKVTVYLVEEEDGEYRPVWVGASSHEYLGDDLRRRWDDPELHRDGDHPIIYVGAGSHSHQMLPGDYLIQVDPSFLRGALQAWRRFTARFLPSSSRLRGIGVPFVDYARGDGVRVGPGGERTWTPVVIDDTTPWVRGYRGLWGRNTRDWFDGERAPSGPRYERDGTVRRSWADPLWWVGLHKVAPTPESARADLRAHLEELEARIGEADAAIEEERAALRRLAAAEMVLSRHASAQARAREYRARIGEAERELTARYRERTHLADERDLYRAALDSGEPLELPPQAHLRSPHLPYASGRQRTTRFLHVWATLSTPLLLTALGAVMVLLRGSLALLAALGVVVLFAAFDALARRRFLSFLVGLALLVVVLGALAGIIAAFLVNWRITLLVPMALAVVSLLYINIRDLLRR
;
A
#
# COMPACT_ATOMS: atom_id res chain seq x y z
N VAL A 1 9.02 -15.38 -18.68
CA VAL A 1 8.97 -14.18 -17.80
C VAL A 1 8.94 -13.01 -18.75
N ASN A 2 7.79 -12.34 -18.83
CA ASN A 2 7.42 -11.25 -19.75
C ASN A 2 7.98 -11.38 -21.19
N ASP A 3 7.35 -12.23 -22.02
CA ASP A 3 7.72 -12.41 -23.44
C ASP A 3 6.88 -11.49 -24.36
N HIS A 4 6.68 -10.25 -23.92
CA HIS A 4 5.88 -9.27 -24.67
C HIS A 4 6.77 -8.62 -25.73
N GLU A 5 6.20 -8.39 -26.91
CA GLU A 5 6.91 -7.74 -28.01
C GLU A 5 7.35 -6.31 -27.67
N ALA A 6 6.64 -5.64 -26.76
CA ALA A 6 6.93 -4.27 -26.32
C ALA A 6 6.50 -4.06 -24.87
N ASP A 7 6.98 -2.97 -24.26
CA ASP A 7 6.57 -2.50 -22.94
C ASP A 7 6.50 -0.97 -22.88
N TRP A 8 5.61 -0.42 -22.05
CA TRP A 8 5.41 1.01 -21.86
C TRP A 8 5.48 1.38 -20.38
N GLU A 9 6.59 1.99 -20.01
CA GLU A 9 6.85 2.47 -18.66
C GLU A 9 6.98 4.00 -18.63
N LYS A 10 6.78 4.61 -17.46
CA LYS A 10 6.69 6.05 -17.26
C LYS A 10 7.54 6.52 -16.10
N VAL A 11 8.33 7.56 -16.32
CA VAL A 11 8.97 8.37 -15.28
C VAL A 11 8.47 9.79 -15.44
N THR A 12 7.96 10.39 -14.37
CA THR A 12 7.50 11.78 -14.34
C THR A 12 8.33 12.56 -13.33
N VAL A 13 8.97 13.63 -13.80
CA VAL A 13 9.64 14.61 -12.95
C VAL A 13 8.67 15.78 -12.77
N TYR A 14 8.37 16.13 -11.52
CA TYR A 14 7.50 17.23 -11.16
C TYR A 14 8.35 18.44 -10.84
N LEU A 15 8.01 19.55 -11.49
CA LEU A 15 8.74 20.80 -11.37
C LEU A 15 7.86 21.84 -10.67
N VAL A 16 8.51 22.76 -9.97
CA VAL A 16 7.90 23.96 -9.44
C VAL A 16 8.52 25.15 -10.15
N GLU A 17 7.69 26.13 -10.49
CA GLU A 17 8.12 27.40 -11.04
C GLU A 17 8.64 28.28 -9.90
N GLU A 18 9.87 28.76 -10.04
CA GLU A 18 10.52 29.67 -9.12
C GLU A 18 10.15 31.13 -9.44
N GLU A 19 10.48 32.08 -8.56
CA GLU A 19 10.11 33.50 -8.72
C GLU A 19 10.68 34.16 -9.98
N ASP A 20 11.80 33.63 -10.50
CA ASP A 20 12.46 34.08 -11.72
C ASP A 20 11.88 33.46 -13.01
N GLY A 21 10.89 32.57 -12.88
CA GLY A 21 10.28 31.83 -13.99
C GLY A 21 11.07 30.59 -14.41
N GLU A 22 12.17 30.24 -13.72
CA GLU A 22 12.84 28.96 -13.93
C GLU A 22 12.06 27.81 -13.27
N TYR A 23 12.30 26.59 -13.73
CA TYR A 23 11.65 25.40 -13.21
C TYR A 23 12.65 24.52 -12.46
N ARG A 24 12.36 24.22 -11.19
CA ARG A 24 13.17 23.33 -10.37
C ARG A 24 12.46 22.00 -10.10
N PRO A 25 13.15 20.85 -10.26
CA PRO A 25 12.59 19.56 -9.89
C PRO A 25 12.43 19.40 -8.38
N VAL A 26 11.26 18.91 -7.97
CA VAL A 26 10.88 18.72 -6.56
C VAL A 26 10.50 17.28 -6.24
N TRP A 27 9.95 16.54 -7.20
CA TRP A 27 9.56 15.15 -7.04
C TRP A 27 9.84 14.35 -8.30
N VAL A 28 10.07 13.05 -8.15
CA VAL A 28 10.08 12.09 -9.25
C VAL A 28 9.17 10.92 -8.90
N GLY A 29 8.36 10.49 -9.87
CA GLY A 29 7.57 9.26 -9.79
C GLY A 29 7.91 8.33 -10.94
N ALA A 30 8.00 7.03 -10.67
CA ALA A 30 8.30 6.03 -11.67
C ALA A 30 7.29 4.88 -11.60
N SER A 31 6.80 4.42 -12.75
CA SER A 31 5.81 3.35 -12.83
C SER A 31 6.36 2.03 -12.35
N SER A 32 5.66 1.40 -11.43
CA SER A 32 5.96 0.04 -10.99
C SER A 32 4.66 -0.74 -10.96
N HIS A 33 4.34 -1.49 -12.02
CA HIS A 33 3.08 -2.23 -12.13
C HIS A 33 1.85 -1.35 -11.78
N GLU A 34 0.93 -1.89 -10.98
CA GLU A 34 -0.30 -1.25 -10.52
C GLU A 34 -0.10 -0.40 -9.24
N TYR A 35 1.15 -0.08 -8.86
CA TYR A 35 1.40 0.76 -7.69
C TYR A 35 1.00 2.22 -7.95
N LEU A 36 0.47 2.86 -6.91
CA LEU A 36 -0.12 4.19 -6.95
C LEU A 36 0.15 4.93 -5.63
N GLY A 37 0.10 6.25 -5.66
CA GLY A 37 0.12 7.09 -4.46
C GLY A 37 1.52 7.34 -3.91
N ASP A 38 1.58 7.61 -2.60
CA ASP A 38 2.76 8.19 -1.93
C ASP A 38 4.04 7.37 -2.12
N ASP A 39 3.93 6.05 -2.01
CA ASP A 39 5.10 5.16 -2.08
C ASP A 39 5.78 5.13 -3.47
N LEU A 40 5.09 5.61 -4.51
CA LEU A 40 5.57 5.63 -5.91
C LEU A 40 6.53 6.79 -6.22
N ARG A 41 6.54 7.84 -5.37
CA ARG A 41 7.38 9.02 -5.58
C ARG A 41 8.53 9.14 -4.59
N ARG A 42 9.56 9.86 -5.00
CA ARG A 42 10.67 10.31 -4.16
C ARG A 42 10.81 11.82 -4.28
N ARG A 43 11.13 12.49 -3.16
CA ARG A 43 11.45 13.92 -3.17
C ARG A 43 12.81 14.10 -3.84
N TRP A 44 13.04 15.23 -4.50
CA TRP A 44 14.25 15.45 -5.27
C TRP A 44 15.53 15.46 -4.41
N ASP A 45 15.41 15.87 -3.16
CA ASP A 45 16.45 15.90 -2.13
C ASP A 45 16.45 14.64 -1.23
N ASP A 46 15.69 13.59 -1.59
CA ASP A 46 15.75 12.32 -0.88
C ASP A 46 17.18 11.75 -0.97
N PRO A 47 17.84 11.48 0.18
CA PRO A 47 19.23 11.00 0.18
C PRO A 47 19.39 9.63 -0.48
N GLU A 48 18.33 8.84 -0.60
CA GLU A 48 18.36 7.55 -1.30
C GLU A 48 18.06 7.66 -2.80
N LEU A 49 17.61 8.82 -3.29
CA LEU A 49 17.36 9.04 -4.71
C LEU A 49 18.69 9.22 -5.45
N HIS A 50 19.06 8.21 -6.24
CA HIS A 50 20.22 8.28 -7.10
C HIS A 50 19.98 9.21 -8.30
N ARG A 51 20.94 10.09 -8.57
CA ARG A 51 20.88 11.09 -9.66
C ARG A 51 22.26 11.26 -10.31
N ASP A 52 22.27 11.65 -11.59
CA ASP A 52 23.44 12.14 -12.31
C ASP A 52 23.13 13.56 -12.82
N GLY A 53 23.65 14.57 -12.10
CA GLY A 53 23.17 15.95 -12.25
C GLY A 53 21.66 16.03 -12.01
N ASP A 54 20.92 16.56 -12.99
CA ASP A 54 19.46 16.68 -12.95
C ASP A 54 18.72 15.46 -13.51
N HIS A 55 19.41 14.35 -13.77
CA HIS A 55 18.80 13.13 -14.29
C HIS A 55 18.58 12.11 -13.17
N PRO A 56 17.33 11.76 -12.83
CA PRO A 56 17.06 10.69 -11.86
C PRO A 56 17.47 9.34 -12.45
N ILE A 57 18.12 8.52 -11.63
CA ILE A 57 18.54 7.17 -12.00
C ILE A 57 17.46 6.20 -11.53
N ILE A 58 16.81 5.54 -12.48
CA ILE A 58 15.75 4.58 -12.23
C ILE A 58 16.21 3.19 -12.66
N TYR A 59 16.00 2.19 -11.81
CA TYR A 59 16.42 0.81 -12.04
C TYR A 59 15.28 0.02 -12.66
N VAL A 60 15.49 -0.48 -13.88
CA VAL A 60 14.50 -1.31 -14.58
C VAL A 60 14.68 -2.77 -14.18
N GLY A 61 13.59 -3.42 -13.77
CA GLY A 61 13.60 -4.84 -13.44
C GLY A 61 13.74 -5.73 -14.68
N ALA A 62 14.72 -6.63 -14.70
CA ALA A 62 14.99 -7.49 -15.86
C ALA A 62 13.88 -8.51 -16.18
N GLY A 63 13.02 -8.85 -15.21
CA GLY A 63 11.93 -9.79 -15.41
C GLY A 63 10.60 -9.13 -15.72
N SER A 64 10.31 -8.01 -15.07
CA SER A 64 8.99 -7.37 -15.17
C SER A 64 8.97 -6.02 -15.88
N HIS A 65 10.14 -5.46 -16.17
CA HIS A 65 10.37 -4.10 -16.69
C HIS A 65 9.86 -2.95 -15.83
N SER A 66 9.24 -3.24 -14.68
CA SER A 66 8.86 -2.20 -13.72
C SER A 66 10.05 -1.36 -13.26
N HIS A 67 9.80 -0.08 -13.01
CA HIS A 67 10.78 0.81 -12.44
C HIS A 67 10.92 0.62 -10.93
N GLN A 68 12.16 0.71 -10.46
CA GLN A 68 12.51 0.69 -9.05
C GLN A 68 13.39 1.90 -8.71
N MET A 69 13.09 2.56 -7.59
CA MET A 69 13.84 3.74 -7.14
C MET A 69 15.22 3.35 -6.59
N LEU A 70 15.36 2.13 -6.07
CA LEU A 70 16.59 1.62 -5.48
C LEU A 70 17.06 0.36 -6.20
N PRO A 71 18.37 0.10 -6.26
CA PRO A 71 18.87 -1.11 -6.88
C PRO A 71 18.70 -2.33 -5.97
N GLY A 72 18.24 -3.45 -6.53
CA GLY A 72 18.21 -4.72 -5.81
C GLY A 72 17.28 -5.78 -6.38
N ASP A 73 17.06 -6.83 -5.59
CA ASP A 73 16.15 -7.93 -5.91
C ASP A 73 14.80 -7.69 -5.26
N TYR A 74 13.76 -7.62 -6.09
CA TYR A 74 12.39 -7.34 -5.67
C TYR A 74 11.54 -8.60 -5.74
N LEU A 75 10.75 -8.85 -4.71
CA LEU A 75 9.77 -9.93 -4.73
C LEU A 75 8.46 -9.38 -5.29
N ILE A 76 8.16 -9.71 -6.54
CA ILE A 76 6.94 -9.26 -7.19
C ILE A 76 5.91 -10.39 -7.14
N GLN A 77 4.69 -10.02 -6.78
CA GLN A 77 3.53 -10.89 -6.81
C GLN A 77 2.67 -10.49 -8.01
N VAL A 78 2.54 -11.37 -9.00
CA VAL A 78 1.54 -11.18 -10.06
C VAL A 78 0.21 -11.69 -9.55
N ASP A 79 -0.79 -10.80 -9.45
CA ASP A 79 -2.18 -11.19 -9.21
C ASP A 79 -2.77 -11.75 -10.52
N PRO A 80 -3.10 -13.06 -10.60
CA PRO A 80 -3.62 -13.65 -11.84
C PRO A 80 -4.95 -13.00 -12.24
N SER A 81 -5.13 -12.68 -13.52
CA SER A 81 -6.32 -11.97 -14.03
C SER A 81 -7.63 -12.68 -13.67
N PHE A 82 -7.65 -14.01 -13.68
CA PHE A 82 -8.80 -14.84 -13.31
C PHE A 82 -9.18 -14.78 -11.81
N LEU A 83 -8.26 -14.39 -10.92
CA LEU A 83 -8.53 -14.25 -9.49
C LEU A 83 -8.91 -12.83 -9.08
N ARG A 84 -8.77 -11.82 -9.95
CA ARG A 84 -9.01 -10.41 -9.60
C ARG A 84 -10.42 -10.18 -9.05
N GLY A 85 -11.45 -10.81 -9.63
CA GLY A 85 -12.83 -10.68 -9.17
C GLY A 85 -13.06 -11.28 -7.77
N ALA A 86 -12.56 -12.48 -7.52
CA ALA A 86 -12.67 -13.16 -6.23
C ALA A 86 -11.83 -12.45 -5.15
N LEU A 87 -10.62 -11.99 -5.50
CA LEU A 87 -9.75 -11.22 -4.61
C LEU A 87 -10.36 -9.85 -4.27
N GLN A 88 -11.00 -9.16 -5.22
CA GLN A 88 -11.70 -7.89 -4.93
C GLN A 88 -12.92 -8.10 -4.02
N ALA A 89 -13.70 -9.17 -4.25
CA ALA A 89 -14.80 -9.54 -3.37
C ALA A 89 -14.30 -9.88 -1.96
N TRP A 90 -13.22 -10.65 -1.86
CA TRP A 90 -12.57 -10.99 -0.59
C TRP A 90 -11.97 -9.77 0.11
N ARG A 91 -11.33 -8.83 -0.62
CA ARG A 91 -10.82 -7.56 -0.07
C ARG A 91 -11.94 -6.68 0.47
N ARG A 92 -13.09 -6.60 -0.22
CA ARG A 92 -14.28 -5.89 0.28
C ARG A 92 -14.86 -6.54 1.53
N PHE A 93 -14.91 -7.88 1.54
CA PHE A 93 -15.39 -8.65 2.69
C PHE A 93 -14.48 -8.46 3.91
N THR A 94 -13.16 -8.60 3.74
CA THR A 94 -12.17 -8.48 4.81
C THR A 94 -11.97 -7.05 5.31
N ALA A 95 -12.12 -6.04 4.46
CA ALA A 95 -12.09 -4.62 4.87
C ALA A 95 -13.18 -4.27 5.90
N ARG A 96 -14.22 -5.09 6.04
CA ARG A 96 -15.30 -4.90 7.02
C ARG A 96 -14.99 -5.53 8.38
N PHE A 97 -14.01 -6.42 8.47
CA PHE A 97 -13.75 -7.23 9.67
C PHE A 97 -12.29 -7.19 10.17
N LEU A 98 -11.33 -6.76 9.35
CA LEU A 98 -9.91 -6.73 9.69
C LEU A 98 -9.34 -5.30 9.67
N PRO A 99 -8.49 -4.91 10.64
CA PRO A 99 -7.81 -3.61 10.62
C PRO A 99 -6.95 -3.43 9.37
N SER A 100 -6.80 -2.19 8.90
CA SER A 100 -6.05 -1.82 7.68
C SER A 100 -4.62 -2.38 7.59
N SER A 101 -4.00 -2.74 8.71
CA SER A 101 -2.62 -3.23 8.80
C SER A 101 -2.44 -4.71 8.45
N SER A 102 -3.51 -5.50 8.35
CA SER A 102 -3.45 -6.95 8.05
C SER A 102 -3.93 -7.30 6.64
N ARG A 103 -3.87 -6.35 5.70
CA ARG A 103 -4.14 -6.64 4.28
C ARG A 103 -3.11 -7.64 3.76
N LEU A 104 -3.51 -8.91 3.68
CA LEU A 104 -2.79 -9.94 2.95
C LEU A 104 -2.61 -9.45 1.51
N ARG A 105 -1.36 -9.16 1.13
CA ARG A 105 -0.97 -8.96 -0.26
C ARG A 105 -1.25 -10.28 -0.99
N GLY A 106 -1.75 -10.20 -2.23
CA GLY A 106 -2.46 -11.27 -2.92
C GLY A 106 -1.72 -12.61 -2.98
N ILE A 107 -2.48 -13.69 -3.19
CA ILE A 107 -1.94 -15.03 -3.45
C ILE A 107 -1.48 -15.06 -4.92
N GLY A 108 -0.37 -14.39 -5.20
CA GLY A 108 0.31 -14.42 -6.50
C GLY A 108 1.49 -15.38 -6.49
N VAL A 109 1.86 -15.92 -7.65
CA VAL A 109 3.11 -16.69 -7.78
C VAL A 109 4.27 -15.73 -7.54
N PRO A 110 5.09 -15.93 -6.50
CA PRO A 110 6.21 -15.05 -6.23
C PRO A 110 7.28 -15.26 -7.30
N PHE A 111 7.70 -14.19 -7.96
CA PHE A 111 8.91 -14.19 -8.77
C PHE A 111 9.85 -13.08 -8.32
N VAL A 112 11.14 -13.28 -8.55
CA VAL A 112 12.16 -12.29 -8.23
C VAL A 112 12.42 -11.46 -9.48
N ASP A 113 12.27 -10.14 -9.34
CA ASP A 113 12.64 -9.18 -10.36
C ASP A 113 13.97 -8.52 -10.01
N TYR A 114 14.87 -8.46 -10.98
CA TYR A 114 16.26 -8.05 -10.79
C TYR A 114 16.45 -6.64 -11.31
N ALA A 115 16.39 -5.64 -10.42
CA ALA A 115 16.63 -4.24 -10.73
C ALA A 115 17.96 -3.79 -10.11
N ARG A 116 19.05 -4.51 -10.39
CA ARG A 116 20.32 -4.38 -9.65
C ARG A 116 21.21 -3.22 -10.08
N GLY A 117 20.95 -2.64 -11.24
CA GLY A 117 21.80 -1.58 -11.81
C GLY A 117 23.15 -2.07 -12.33
N ASP A 118 23.29 -3.36 -12.61
CA ASP A 118 24.48 -3.99 -13.21
C ASP A 118 24.30 -4.27 -14.72
N GLY A 119 23.19 -3.81 -15.30
CA GLY A 119 22.89 -3.90 -16.73
C GLY A 119 23.35 -2.67 -17.53
N VAL A 120 22.86 -2.57 -18.76
CA VAL A 120 23.14 -1.45 -19.68
C VAL A 120 22.49 -0.16 -19.18
N ARG A 121 23.27 0.92 -19.07
CA ARG A 121 22.78 2.25 -18.75
C ARG A 121 22.35 2.97 -20.03
N VAL A 122 21.10 3.43 -20.04
CA VAL A 122 20.55 4.30 -21.09
C VAL A 122 20.46 5.72 -20.52
N GLY A 123 21.14 6.69 -21.12
CA GLY A 123 21.15 8.06 -20.61
C GLY A 123 22.47 8.80 -20.82
N PRO A 124 22.56 10.06 -20.39
CA PRO A 124 23.81 10.82 -20.36
C PRO A 124 24.92 10.03 -19.66
N GLY A 125 26.09 9.92 -20.32
CA GLY A 125 27.23 9.18 -19.78
C GLY A 125 27.03 7.65 -19.63
N GLY A 126 25.97 7.08 -20.22
CA GLY A 126 25.74 5.62 -20.27
C GLY A 126 26.26 4.96 -21.55
N GLU A 127 26.19 3.63 -21.62
CA GLU A 127 26.59 2.88 -22.82
C GLU A 127 25.63 3.08 -23.99
N ARG A 128 24.39 3.49 -23.72
CA ARG A 128 23.39 3.82 -24.74
C ARG A 128 22.84 5.23 -24.55
N THR A 129 22.66 5.93 -25.67
CA THR A 129 22.02 7.24 -25.71
C THR A 129 20.53 7.11 -26.03
N TRP A 130 19.79 8.17 -25.76
CA TRP A 130 18.39 8.32 -26.19
C TRP A 130 18.20 9.72 -26.78
N THR A 131 17.12 9.90 -27.54
CA THR A 131 16.73 11.19 -28.11
C THR A 131 15.31 11.51 -27.66
N PRO A 132 15.05 12.69 -27.08
CA PRO A 132 13.71 13.08 -26.69
C PRO A 132 12.80 13.18 -27.91
N VAL A 133 11.64 12.53 -27.83
CA VAL A 133 10.52 12.74 -28.75
C VAL A 133 9.40 13.37 -27.95
N VAL A 134 9.13 14.65 -28.20
CA VAL A 134 8.09 15.40 -27.50
C VAL A 134 6.72 14.91 -27.96
N ILE A 135 5.89 14.52 -27.00
CA ILE A 135 4.51 14.08 -27.23
C ILE A 135 3.57 14.78 -26.25
N ASP A 136 2.33 14.95 -26.67
CA ASP A 136 1.28 15.61 -25.91
C ASP A 136 -0.11 15.04 -26.25
N ASP A 137 -1.17 15.69 -25.75
CA ASP A 137 -2.55 15.30 -26.00
C ASP A 137 -3.02 15.49 -27.46
N THR A 138 -2.29 16.28 -28.24
CA THR A 138 -2.58 16.59 -29.65
C THR A 138 -1.86 15.63 -30.60
N THR A 139 -0.86 14.90 -30.12
CA THR A 139 -0.05 13.98 -30.90
C THR A 139 -0.93 12.87 -31.52
N PRO A 140 -1.00 12.77 -32.87
CA PRO A 140 -2.02 11.96 -33.54
C PRO A 140 -2.04 10.48 -33.13
N TRP A 141 -0.88 9.84 -33.00
CA TRP A 141 -0.81 8.42 -32.63
C TRP A 141 -1.09 8.18 -31.14
N VAL A 142 -0.77 9.15 -30.27
CA VAL A 142 -1.09 9.10 -28.83
C VAL A 142 -2.60 9.20 -28.61
N ARG A 143 -3.27 10.08 -29.34
CA ARG A 143 -4.73 10.28 -29.26
C ARG A 143 -5.52 9.22 -30.05
N GLY A 144 -5.02 8.84 -31.21
CA GLY A 144 -5.76 8.03 -32.19
C GLY A 144 -5.77 6.53 -31.88
N TYR A 145 -4.75 6.02 -31.17
CA TYR A 145 -4.60 4.59 -30.95
C TYR A 145 -4.91 4.18 -29.51
N ARG A 146 -6.05 3.48 -29.33
CA ARG A 146 -6.54 2.95 -28.04
C ARG A 146 -6.31 1.46 -27.87
N GLY A 147 -5.66 0.83 -28.84
CA GLY A 147 -5.39 -0.61 -28.85
C GLY A 147 -4.18 -0.99 -27.99
N LEU A 148 -3.77 -2.25 -28.13
CA LEU A 148 -2.57 -2.78 -27.49
C LEU A 148 -1.37 -2.67 -28.43
N TRP A 149 -0.24 -2.22 -27.91
CA TRP A 149 0.98 -1.94 -28.66
C TRP A 149 1.84 -3.20 -28.73
N GLY A 150 1.60 -4.04 -29.73
CA GLY A 150 2.33 -5.29 -29.97
C GLY A 150 1.39 -6.48 -30.17
N ARG A 151 1.96 -7.68 -30.21
CA ARG A 151 1.21 -8.93 -30.38
C ARG A 151 0.36 -9.28 -29.16
N ASN A 152 -0.94 -9.44 -29.38
CA ASN A 152 -1.84 -10.05 -28.41
C ASN A 152 -1.97 -11.55 -28.69
N THR A 153 -1.27 -12.39 -27.91
CA THR A 153 -1.26 -13.85 -28.07
C THR A 153 -2.54 -14.53 -27.59
N ARG A 154 -3.35 -13.83 -26.78
CA ARG A 154 -4.55 -14.38 -26.10
C ARG A 154 -4.26 -15.68 -25.33
N ASP A 155 -3.10 -15.75 -24.70
CA ASP A 155 -2.75 -16.88 -23.84
C ASP A 155 -3.67 -16.93 -22.61
N TRP A 156 -3.84 -18.12 -22.02
CA TRP A 156 -4.73 -18.31 -20.87
C TRP A 156 -4.31 -17.42 -19.68
N PHE A 157 -3.01 -17.19 -19.50
CA PHE A 157 -2.48 -16.47 -18.35
C PHE A 157 -2.43 -14.95 -18.54
N ASP A 158 -2.84 -14.41 -19.71
CA ASP A 158 -2.58 -13.02 -20.13
C ASP A 158 -1.09 -12.62 -19.97
N GLY A 159 -0.19 -13.60 -19.91
CA GLY A 159 1.22 -13.45 -19.56
C GLY A 159 2.07 -12.97 -20.73
N GLU A 160 1.51 -13.00 -21.94
CA GLU A 160 2.14 -12.61 -23.22
C GLU A 160 1.34 -11.53 -23.96
N ARG A 161 0.47 -10.82 -23.24
CA ARG A 161 -0.45 -9.84 -23.83
C ARG A 161 0.21 -8.47 -23.99
N ALA A 162 0.24 -7.97 -25.23
CA ALA A 162 0.74 -6.64 -25.57
C ALA A 162 0.32 -5.51 -24.61
N PRO A 163 1.23 -4.57 -24.31
CA PRO A 163 1.00 -3.46 -23.39
C PRO A 163 -0.04 -2.49 -23.94
N SER A 164 -0.68 -1.73 -23.04
CA SER A 164 -1.40 -0.53 -23.42
C SER A 164 -0.43 0.63 -23.59
N GLY A 165 -0.75 1.57 -24.47
CA GLY A 165 0.12 2.71 -24.79
C GLY A 165 0.27 3.73 -23.65
N PRO A 166 0.91 4.88 -23.91
CA PRO A 166 1.19 5.87 -22.87
C PRO A 166 -0.07 6.56 -22.31
N ARG A 167 -1.13 6.70 -23.13
CA ARG A 167 -2.35 7.45 -22.81
C ARG A 167 -3.54 6.61 -22.39
N TYR A 168 -3.69 5.41 -22.94
CA TYR A 168 -4.89 4.58 -22.74
C TYR A 168 -4.56 3.31 -21.95
N GLU A 169 -5.54 2.83 -21.19
CA GLU A 169 -5.52 1.52 -20.57
C GLU A 169 -5.85 0.41 -21.57
N ARG A 170 -5.71 -0.85 -21.15
CA ARG A 170 -5.98 -2.01 -22.00
C ARG A 170 -7.44 -2.12 -22.46
N ASP A 171 -8.36 -1.46 -21.75
CA ASP A 171 -9.79 -1.36 -22.08
C ASP A 171 -10.13 -0.10 -22.91
N GLY A 172 -9.13 0.70 -23.27
CA GLY A 172 -9.29 1.93 -24.04
C GLY A 172 -9.76 3.14 -23.21
N THR A 173 -9.92 3.01 -21.90
CA THR A 173 -10.13 4.15 -21.00
C THR A 173 -8.86 4.98 -20.88
N VAL A 174 -8.96 6.25 -20.50
CA VAL A 174 -7.77 7.10 -20.32
C VAL A 174 -7.03 6.66 -19.07
N ARG A 175 -5.74 6.37 -19.22
CA ARG A 175 -4.83 6.00 -18.12
C ARG A 175 -4.77 7.14 -17.12
N ARG A 176 -5.00 6.85 -15.83
CA ARG A 176 -5.01 7.90 -14.79
C ARG A 176 -3.68 8.63 -14.68
N SER A 177 -2.55 7.93 -14.84
CA SER A 177 -1.22 8.57 -14.84
C SER A 177 -0.98 9.51 -16.04
N TRP A 178 -1.86 9.51 -17.04
CA TRP A 178 -1.88 10.49 -18.11
C TRP A 178 -2.86 11.63 -17.79
N ALA A 179 -4.09 11.30 -17.40
CA ALA A 179 -5.14 12.29 -17.13
C ALA A 179 -4.89 13.14 -15.88
N ASP A 180 -4.32 12.55 -14.83
CA ASP A 180 -4.06 13.18 -13.55
C ASP A 180 -2.74 12.66 -12.97
N PRO A 181 -1.60 13.19 -13.44
CA PRO A 181 -0.29 12.76 -12.99
C PRO A 181 -0.05 13.07 -11.51
N LEU A 182 -0.65 14.14 -10.97
CA LEU A 182 -0.53 14.50 -9.57
C LEU A 182 -1.22 13.47 -8.68
N TRP A 183 -2.46 13.07 -8.99
CA TRP A 183 -3.15 12.02 -8.25
C TRP A 183 -2.40 10.69 -8.30
N TRP A 184 -1.85 10.34 -9.47
CA TRP A 184 -1.17 9.07 -9.71
C TRP A 184 -0.06 8.79 -8.69
N VAL A 185 0.74 9.81 -8.38
CA VAL A 185 1.79 9.74 -7.36
C VAL A 185 1.34 10.29 -6.02
N GLY A 186 0.11 10.78 -5.88
CA GLY A 186 -0.43 11.34 -4.64
C GLY A 186 0.08 12.76 -4.29
N LEU A 187 0.33 13.63 -5.25
CA LEU A 187 0.77 15.01 -4.99
C LEU A 187 -0.36 16.02 -4.76
N HIS A 188 -1.64 15.69 -4.99
CA HIS A 188 -2.77 16.63 -4.80
C HIS A 188 -2.88 17.30 -3.42
N LYS A 189 -2.32 16.68 -2.39
CA LYS A 189 -2.33 17.20 -1.01
C LYS A 189 -1.00 17.86 -0.59
N VAL A 190 -0.05 17.96 -1.51
CA VAL A 190 1.30 18.46 -1.23
C VAL A 190 1.38 19.86 -1.81
N ALA A 191 1.66 20.83 -0.94
CA ALA A 191 1.91 22.19 -1.38
C ALA A 191 3.14 22.25 -2.31
N PRO A 192 3.11 23.02 -3.40
CA PRO A 192 4.24 23.15 -4.31
C PRO A 192 5.47 23.78 -3.65
N THR A 193 5.26 24.78 -2.79
CA THR A 193 6.32 25.54 -2.10
C THR A 193 6.03 25.70 -0.60
N PRO A 194 7.05 25.97 0.22
CA PRO A 194 6.87 26.35 1.63
C PRO A 194 5.92 27.54 1.81
N GLU A 195 5.99 28.52 0.91
CA GLU A 195 5.16 29.72 0.92
C GLU A 195 3.70 29.37 0.67
N SER A 196 3.43 28.49 -0.30
CA SER A 196 2.08 27.95 -0.56
C SER A 196 1.56 27.18 0.65
N ALA A 197 2.38 26.33 1.28
CA ALA A 197 1.98 25.58 2.47
C ALA A 197 1.55 26.53 3.61
N ARG A 198 2.30 27.63 3.79
CA ARG A 198 1.98 28.66 4.78
C ARG A 198 0.73 29.45 4.41
N ALA A 199 0.50 29.73 3.13
CA ALA A 199 -0.72 30.38 2.66
C ALA A 199 -1.95 29.48 2.88
N ASP A 200 -1.85 28.19 2.57
CA ASP A 200 -2.91 27.20 2.78
C ASP A 200 -3.25 27.06 4.28
N LEU A 201 -2.24 27.03 5.15
CA LEU A 201 -2.46 26.99 6.60
C LEU A 201 -3.13 28.27 7.13
N ARG A 202 -2.80 29.44 6.58
CA ARG A 202 -3.48 30.71 6.92
C ARG A 202 -4.95 30.68 6.50
N ALA A 203 -5.25 30.21 5.29
CA ALA A 203 -6.63 30.07 4.84
C ALA A 203 -7.42 29.10 5.74
N HIS A 204 -6.80 28.01 6.19
CA HIS A 204 -7.43 27.10 7.13
C HIS A 204 -7.64 27.69 8.53
N LEU A 205 -6.75 28.57 8.99
CA LEU A 205 -6.97 29.34 10.22
C LEU A 205 -8.19 30.25 10.15
N GLU A 206 -8.40 30.93 9.01
CA GLU A 206 -9.60 31.75 8.80
C GLU A 206 -10.88 30.91 8.88
N GLU A 207 -10.86 29.69 8.33
CA GLU A 207 -11.97 28.73 8.45
C GLU A 207 -12.21 28.32 9.92
N LEU A 208 -11.16 28.03 10.69
CA LEU A 208 -11.30 27.71 12.11
C LEU A 208 -11.85 28.88 12.92
N GLU A 209 -11.43 30.10 12.64
CA GLU A 209 -11.95 31.31 13.30
C GLU A 209 -13.44 31.51 13.01
N ALA A 210 -13.88 31.29 11.76
CA ALA A 210 -15.29 31.32 11.40
C ALA A 210 -16.09 30.26 12.16
N ARG A 211 -15.60 29.01 12.22
CA ARG A 211 -16.25 27.90 12.94
C ARG A 211 -16.33 28.14 14.45
N ILE A 212 -15.32 28.77 15.05
CA ILE A 212 -15.37 29.19 16.46
C ILE A 212 -16.46 30.23 16.66
N GLY A 213 -16.57 31.22 15.77
CA GLY A 213 -17.64 32.22 15.81
C GLY A 213 -19.04 31.61 15.70
N GLU A 214 -19.22 30.62 14.82
CA GLU A 214 -20.46 29.85 14.70
C GLU A 214 -20.78 29.07 15.99
N ALA A 215 -19.79 28.42 16.58
CA ALA A 215 -19.96 27.67 17.83
C ALA A 215 -20.29 28.60 19.01
N ASP A 216 -19.66 29.77 19.11
CA ASP A 216 -19.95 30.77 20.14
C ASP A 216 -21.38 31.31 20.00
N ALA A 217 -21.85 31.57 18.77
CA ALA A 217 -23.24 31.97 18.52
C ALA A 217 -24.24 30.87 18.89
N ALA A 218 -23.97 29.62 18.51
CA ALA A 218 -24.81 28.47 18.84
C ALA A 218 -24.89 28.25 20.36
N ILE A 219 -23.76 28.37 21.08
CA ILE A 219 -23.72 28.27 22.55
C ILE A 219 -24.66 29.30 23.19
N GLU A 220 -24.64 30.55 22.74
CA GLU A 220 -25.51 31.58 23.32
C GLU A 220 -27.00 31.32 23.02
N GLU A 221 -27.33 30.85 21.81
CA GLU A 221 -28.69 30.45 21.45
C GLU A 221 -29.19 29.27 22.30
N GLU A 222 -28.39 28.20 22.39
CA GLU A 222 -28.70 26.98 23.14
C GLU A 222 -28.86 27.30 24.65
N ARG A 223 -27.99 28.15 25.21
CA ARG A 223 -28.13 28.66 26.59
C ARG A 223 -29.42 29.42 26.81
N ALA A 224 -29.79 30.29 25.87
CA ALA A 224 -31.05 31.03 25.96
C ALA A 224 -32.26 30.09 25.90
N ALA A 225 -32.23 29.09 25.02
CA ALA A 225 -33.27 28.07 24.92
C ALA A 225 -33.40 27.24 26.20
N LEU A 226 -32.26 26.81 26.77
CA LEU A 226 -32.22 26.06 28.03
C LEU A 226 -32.84 26.86 29.18
N ARG A 227 -32.50 28.15 29.31
CA ARG A 227 -33.11 29.04 30.32
C ARG A 227 -34.62 29.17 30.15
N ARG A 228 -35.13 29.24 28.92
CA ARG A 228 -36.58 29.27 28.64
C ARG A 228 -37.27 27.97 29.06
N LEU A 229 -36.66 26.81 28.75
CA LEU A 229 -37.19 25.51 29.17
C LEU A 229 -37.19 25.37 30.71
N ALA A 230 -36.11 25.77 31.38
CA ALA A 230 -36.01 25.74 32.83
C ALA A 230 -37.05 26.63 33.51
N ALA A 231 -37.28 27.84 32.99
CA ALA A 231 -38.32 28.74 33.50
C ALA A 231 -39.72 28.14 33.35
N ALA A 232 -40.02 27.50 32.21
CA ALA A 232 -41.30 26.83 31.99
C ALA A 232 -41.47 25.60 32.92
N GLU A 233 -40.44 24.77 33.09
CA GLU A 233 -40.44 23.63 34.00
C GLU A 233 -40.73 24.05 35.45
N MET A 234 -40.14 25.16 35.90
CA MET A 234 -40.32 25.70 37.24
C MET A 234 -41.78 26.08 37.55
N VAL A 235 -42.52 26.58 36.57
CA VAL A 235 -43.94 26.90 36.73
C VAL A 235 -44.79 25.63 36.70
N LEU A 236 -44.51 24.71 35.77
CA LEU A 236 -45.26 23.46 35.62
C LEU A 236 -45.12 22.55 36.85
N SER A 237 -43.94 22.51 37.47
CA SER A 237 -43.67 21.66 38.64
C SER A 237 -44.46 22.05 39.89
N ARG A 238 -44.96 23.30 39.97
CA ARG A 238 -45.79 23.79 41.08
C ARG A 238 -47.24 23.30 41.03
N HIS A 239 -47.69 22.76 39.90
CA HIS A 239 -49.09 22.39 39.68
C HIS A 239 -49.24 20.87 39.54
N ALA A 240 -50.04 20.25 40.41
CA ALA A 240 -50.25 18.80 40.41
C ALA A 240 -50.77 18.27 39.06
N SER A 241 -51.66 19.03 38.40
CA SER A 241 -52.22 18.71 37.09
C SER A 241 -51.20 18.74 35.94
N ALA A 242 -50.08 19.44 36.10
CA ALA A 242 -49.05 19.64 35.07
C ALA A 242 -47.79 18.78 35.27
N GLN A 243 -47.79 17.87 36.26
CA GLN A 243 -46.63 17.04 36.61
C GLN A 243 -46.08 16.20 35.45
N ALA A 244 -46.95 15.65 34.60
CA ALA A 244 -46.51 14.89 33.42
C ALA A 244 -45.71 15.78 32.45
N ARG A 245 -46.17 17.02 32.22
CA ARG A 245 -45.50 17.99 31.34
C ARG A 245 -44.19 18.50 31.95
N ALA A 246 -44.14 18.69 33.27
CA ALA A 246 -42.90 19.05 33.97
C ALA A 246 -41.81 17.99 33.78
N ARG A 247 -42.15 16.69 33.86
CA ARG A 247 -41.20 15.58 33.61
C ARG A 247 -40.65 15.59 32.18
N GLU A 248 -41.50 15.86 31.19
CA GLU A 248 -41.07 15.98 29.79
C GLU A 248 -40.08 17.14 29.60
N TYR A 249 -40.37 18.31 30.19
CA TYR A 249 -39.46 19.45 30.15
C TYR A 249 -38.12 19.15 30.83
N ARG A 250 -38.12 18.43 31.94
CA ARG A 250 -36.88 18.01 32.62
C ARG A 250 -36.03 17.08 31.76
N ALA A 251 -36.65 16.15 31.03
CA ALA A 251 -35.94 15.31 30.08
C ALA A 251 -35.31 16.12 28.94
N ARG A 252 -36.06 17.07 28.38
CA ARG A 252 -35.57 18.01 27.33
C ARG A 252 -34.44 18.92 27.82
N ILE A 253 -34.52 19.41 29.06
CA ILE A 253 -33.45 20.19 29.70
C ILE A 253 -32.19 19.33 29.79
N GLY A 254 -32.29 18.10 30.30
CA GLY A 254 -31.13 17.21 30.41
C GLY A 254 -30.52 16.85 29.05
N GLU A 255 -31.31 16.77 27.98
CA GLU A 255 -30.81 16.61 26.62
C GLU A 255 -30.08 17.86 26.12
N ALA A 256 -30.71 19.03 26.22
CA ALA A 256 -30.11 20.31 25.84
C ALA A 256 -28.82 20.63 26.64
N GLU A 257 -28.73 20.25 27.91
CA GLU A 257 -27.50 20.37 28.71
C GLU A 257 -26.36 19.50 28.17
N ARG A 258 -26.66 18.28 27.70
CA ARG A 258 -25.67 17.40 27.08
C ARG A 258 -25.21 17.94 25.73
N GLU A 259 -26.13 18.41 24.91
CA GLU A 259 -25.83 19.04 23.61
C GLU A 259 -24.96 20.28 23.80
N LEU A 260 -25.34 21.18 24.73
CA LEU A 260 -24.57 22.36 25.05
C LEU A 260 -23.16 22.01 25.57
N THR A 261 -23.04 20.98 26.41
CA THR A 261 -21.73 20.49 26.88
C THR A 261 -20.89 19.97 25.72
N ALA A 262 -21.49 19.24 24.77
CA ALA A 262 -20.79 18.79 23.57
C ALA A 262 -20.33 19.99 22.71
N ARG A 263 -21.17 21.03 22.58
CA ARG A 263 -20.82 22.26 21.85
C ARG A 263 -19.64 23.01 22.47
N TYR A 264 -19.61 23.15 23.79
CA TYR A 264 -18.45 23.73 24.49
C TYR A 264 -17.15 22.94 24.28
N ARG A 265 -17.23 21.61 24.20
CA ARG A 265 -16.06 20.76 23.91
C ARG A 265 -15.58 20.97 22.48
N GLU A 266 -16.49 20.93 21.50
CA GLU A 266 -16.16 21.20 20.09
C GLU A 266 -15.49 22.57 19.94
N ARG A 267 -16.08 23.61 20.52
CA ARG A 267 -15.53 24.97 20.52
C ARG A 267 -14.13 25.04 21.14
N THR A 268 -13.91 24.36 22.27
CA THR A 268 -12.59 24.30 22.91
C THR A 268 -11.57 23.62 22.01
N HIS A 269 -11.92 22.48 21.39
CA HIS A 269 -11.02 21.79 20.46
C HIS A 269 -10.64 22.65 19.24
N LEU A 270 -11.60 23.38 18.67
CA LEU A 270 -11.33 24.31 17.57
C LEU A 270 -10.38 25.45 18.00
N ALA A 271 -10.56 25.98 19.21
CA ALA A 271 -9.68 27.02 19.75
C ALA A 271 -8.25 26.49 20.00
N ASP A 272 -8.12 25.29 20.56
CA ASP A 272 -6.83 24.64 20.77
C ASP A 272 -6.10 24.39 19.43
N GLU A 273 -6.83 23.91 18.42
CA GLU A 273 -6.30 23.67 17.07
C GLU A 273 -5.83 24.97 16.39
N ARG A 274 -6.64 26.03 16.47
CA ARG A 274 -6.27 27.37 15.98
C ARG A 274 -4.99 27.87 16.65
N ASP A 275 -4.87 27.72 17.97
CA ASP A 275 -3.72 28.24 18.71
C ASP A 275 -2.43 27.49 18.35
N LEU A 276 -2.52 26.18 18.09
CA LEU A 276 -1.40 25.38 17.57
C LEU A 276 -0.97 25.85 16.17
N TYR A 277 -1.92 26.08 15.26
CA TYR A 277 -1.62 26.51 13.90
C TYR A 277 -1.06 27.94 13.85
N ARG A 278 -1.57 28.83 14.69
CA ARG A 278 -1.04 30.18 14.83
C ARG A 278 0.39 30.16 15.36
N ALA A 279 0.66 29.37 16.40
CA ALA A 279 2.01 29.20 16.94
C ALA A 279 2.99 28.64 15.89
N ALA A 280 2.55 27.70 15.04
CA ALA A 280 3.38 27.17 13.95
C ALA A 280 3.66 28.21 12.85
N LEU A 281 2.72 29.11 12.55
CA LEU A 281 2.98 30.20 11.62
C LEU A 281 3.94 31.24 12.24
N ASP A 282 3.77 31.56 13.52
CA ASP A 282 4.55 32.57 14.23
C ASP A 282 6.00 32.12 14.49
N SER A 283 6.25 30.81 14.69
CA SER A 283 7.59 30.27 14.91
C SER A 283 8.52 30.45 13.70
N GLY A 284 7.96 30.61 12.50
CA GLY A 284 8.72 30.66 11.25
C GLY A 284 9.36 29.32 10.87
N GLU A 285 9.06 28.23 11.57
CA GLU A 285 9.55 26.90 11.21
C GLU A 285 9.00 26.48 9.83
N PRO A 286 9.84 25.84 8.98
CA PRO A 286 9.37 25.31 7.70
C PRO A 286 8.25 24.29 7.90
N LEU A 287 7.14 24.44 7.16
CA LEU A 287 6.03 23.47 7.13
C LEU A 287 6.37 22.29 6.20
N GLU A 288 7.55 21.72 6.40
CA GLU A 288 8.06 20.62 5.59
C GLU A 288 8.34 19.40 6.44
N LEU A 289 7.87 18.26 5.97
CA LEU A 289 8.24 16.97 6.53
C LEU A 289 9.59 16.52 5.97
N PRO A 290 10.30 15.58 6.65
CA PRO A 290 11.47 14.93 6.07
C PRO A 290 11.18 14.31 4.68
N PRO A 291 12.19 14.22 3.78
CA PRO A 291 12.01 13.78 2.39
C PRO A 291 11.28 12.44 2.20
N GLN A 292 11.38 11.55 3.19
CA GLN A 292 10.81 10.20 3.16
C GLN A 292 9.55 10.03 4.03
N ALA A 293 9.05 11.09 4.69
CA ALA A 293 7.95 11.01 5.65
C ALA A 293 6.61 10.57 5.03
N HIS A 294 6.44 10.74 3.71
CA HIS A 294 5.26 10.29 2.98
C HIS A 294 5.26 8.77 2.72
N LEU A 295 6.41 8.10 2.84
CA LEU A 295 6.53 6.67 2.58
C LEU A 295 5.90 5.86 3.72
N ARG A 296 4.90 5.04 3.38
CA ARG A 296 4.19 4.18 4.34
C ARG A 296 4.57 2.73 4.18
N SER A 297 4.74 2.29 2.94
CA SER A 297 5.09 0.91 2.61
C SER A 297 5.90 0.90 1.31
N PRO A 298 7.06 1.57 1.31
CA PRO A 298 7.87 1.69 0.11
C PRO A 298 8.23 0.31 -0.44
N HIS A 299 8.20 0.19 -1.77
CA HIS A 299 8.70 -1.01 -2.42
C HIS A 299 10.22 -1.03 -2.29
N LEU A 300 10.71 -1.80 -1.33
CA LEU A 300 12.13 -1.93 -1.03
C LEU A 300 12.64 -3.29 -1.51
N PRO A 301 13.90 -3.37 -1.94
CA PRO A 301 14.48 -4.63 -2.36
C PRO A 301 14.59 -5.58 -1.15
N TYR A 302 14.19 -6.84 -1.33
CA TYR A 302 14.38 -7.88 -0.32
C TYR A 302 15.85 -8.32 -0.20
N ALA A 303 16.65 -8.04 -1.23
CA ALA A 303 18.10 -8.13 -1.16
C ALA A 303 18.72 -6.87 -1.78
N SER A 304 19.30 -6.03 -0.93
CA SER A 304 20.09 -4.86 -1.35
C SER A 304 21.57 -5.24 -1.43
N GLY A 305 22.20 -4.98 -2.57
CA GLY A 305 23.65 -5.06 -2.73
C GLY A 305 24.09 -5.60 -4.09
N ARG A 306 25.30 -5.19 -4.52
CA ARG A 306 26.04 -5.87 -5.58
C ARG A 306 26.29 -7.30 -5.13
N GLN A 307 25.39 -8.23 -5.44
CA GLN A 307 25.73 -9.64 -5.41
C GLN A 307 26.87 -9.81 -6.41
N ARG A 308 28.12 -9.80 -5.92
CA ARG A 308 29.27 -10.20 -6.72
C ARG A 308 29.03 -11.65 -7.08
N THR A 309 28.42 -11.88 -8.24
CA THR A 309 28.23 -13.20 -8.80
C THR A 309 29.61 -13.79 -9.00
N THR A 310 30.04 -14.64 -8.07
CA THR A 310 31.25 -15.41 -8.28
C THR A 310 31.04 -16.29 -9.51
N ARG A 311 32.09 -16.59 -10.26
CA ARG A 311 31.99 -17.49 -11.44
C ARG A 311 31.25 -18.80 -11.10
N PHE A 312 31.41 -19.27 -9.86
CA PHE A 312 30.71 -20.41 -9.29
C PHE A 312 29.18 -20.25 -9.30
N LEU A 313 28.64 -19.11 -8.84
CA LEU A 313 27.19 -18.86 -8.82
C LEU A 313 26.59 -18.84 -10.21
N HIS A 314 27.31 -18.31 -11.21
CA HIS A 314 26.84 -18.29 -12.59
C HIS A 314 26.80 -19.70 -13.21
N VAL A 315 27.85 -20.49 -12.99
CA VAL A 315 27.91 -21.89 -13.43
C VAL A 315 26.83 -22.73 -12.74
N TRP A 316 26.65 -22.56 -11.43
CA TRP A 316 25.61 -23.25 -10.67
C TRP A 316 24.20 -22.88 -11.15
N ALA A 317 23.90 -21.60 -11.34
CA ALA A 317 22.59 -21.15 -11.83
C ALA A 317 22.26 -21.69 -13.23
N THR A 318 23.27 -21.89 -14.08
CA THR A 318 23.08 -22.43 -15.44
C THR A 318 22.91 -23.96 -15.43
N LEU A 319 23.60 -24.66 -14.54
CA LEU A 319 23.60 -26.13 -14.49
C LEU A 319 22.55 -26.73 -13.56
N SER A 320 22.03 -25.97 -12.59
CA SER A 320 21.16 -26.52 -11.54
C SER A 320 19.85 -27.08 -12.07
N THR A 321 19.18 -26.38 -13.00
CA THR A 321 17.92 -26.84 -13.60
C THR A 321 18.08 -28.14 -14.40
N PRO A 322 19.01 -28.26 -15.37
CA PRO A 322 19.20 -29.53 -16.09
C PRO A 322 19.69 -30.65 -15.17
N LEU A 323 20.54 -30.36 -14.17
CA LEU A 323 21.00 -31.37 -13.22
C LEU A 323 19.86 -31.85 -12.29
N LEU A 324 18.97 -30.95 -11.87
CA LEU A 324 17.80 -31.30 -11.07
C LEU A 324 16.84 -32.19 -11.88
N LEU A 325 16.54 -31.82 -13.12
CA LEU A 325 15.63 -32.59 -13.97
C LEU A 325 16.19 -33.99 -14.30
N THR A 326 17.49 -34.09 -14.59
CA THR A 326 18.16 -35.37 -14.83
C THR A 326 18.18 -36.24 -13.56
N ALA A 327 18.47 -35.65 -12.39
CA ALA A 327 18.44 -36.36 -11.11
C ALA A 327 17.02 -36.85 -10.77
N LEU A 328 16.00 -36.02 -10.97
CA LEU A 328 14.61 -36.40 -10.74
C LEU A 328 14.17 -37.52 -11.70
N GLY A 329 14.52 -37.40 -12.98
CA GLY A 329 14.28 -38.44 -13.98
C GLY A 329 14.97 -39.77 -13.65
N ALA A 330 16.23 -39.72 -13.21
CA ALA A 330 16.95 -40.91 -12.78
C ALA A 330 16.29 -41.59 -11.57
N VAL A 331 15.84 -40.81 -10.58
CA VAL A 331 15.08 -41.33 -9.43
C VAL A 331 13.79 -42.02 -9.86
N MET A 332 13.04 -41.43 -10.80
CA MET A 332 11.79 -42.00 -11.32
C MET A 332 12.01 -43.30 -12.12
N VAL A 333 13.16 -43.45 -12.79
CA VAL A 333 13.49 -44.64 -13.59
C VAL A 333 14.05 -45.78 -12.71
N LEU A 334 14.90 -45.44 -11.73
CA LEU A 334 15.66 -46.41 -10.93
C LEU A 334 14.88 -46.92 -9.71
N LEU A 335 14.03 -46.10 -9.12
CA LEU A 335 13.27 -46.44 -7.92
C LEU A 335 11.79 -46.63 -8.28
N ARG A 336 11.13 -47.60 -7.63
CA ARG A 336 9.70 -47.87 -7.81
C ARG A 336 8.93 -47.71 -6.50
N GLY A 337 7.66 -47.32 -6.59
CA GLY A 337 6.77 -47.18 -5.44
C GLY A 337 7.04 -45.94 -4.57
N SER A 338 6.64 -45.99 -3.30
CA SER A 338 6.74 -44.86 -2.35
C SER A 338 8.16 -44.37 -2.11
N LEU A 339 9.16 -45.23 -2.28
CA LEU A 339 10.58 -44.89 -2.16
C LEU A 339 11.04 -43.90 -3.24
N ALA A 340 10.47 -43.97 -4.45
CA ALA A 340 10.80 -43.04 -5.53
C ALA A 340 10.34 -41.61 -5.21
N LEU A 341 9.16 -41.47 -4.61
CA LEU A 341 8.63 -40.17 -4.19
C LEU A 341 9.44 -39.55 -3.05
N LEU A 342 9.82 -40.35 -2.04
CA LEU A 342 10.67 -39.88 -0.94
C LEU A 342 12.07 -39.48 -1.43
N ALA A 343 12.66 -40.27 -2.33
CA ALA A 343 13.95 -39.95 -2.94
C ALA A 343 13.88 -38.68 -3.80
N ALA A 344 12.81 -38.49 -4.57
CA ALA A 344 12.60 -37.28 -5.37
C ALA A 344 12.48 -36.03 -4.51
N LEU A 345 11.72 -36.12 -3.40
CA LEU A 345 11.64 -35.05 -2.42
C LEU A 345 13.01 -34.74 -1.80
N GLY A 346 13.78 -35.78 -1.45
CA GLY A 346 15.14 -35.65 -0.94
C GLY A 346 16.08 -34.92 -1.91
N VAL A 347 16.01 -35.24 -3.20
CA VAL A 347 16.78 -34.55 -4.25
C VAL A 347 16.40 -33.07 -4.33
N VAL A 348 15.12 -32.74 -4.30
CA VAL A 348 14.65 -31.33 -4.32
C VAL A 348 15.17 -30.57 -3.09
N VAL A 349 15.07 -31.16 -1.90
CA VAL A 349 15.57 -30.55 -0.65
C VAL A 349 17.08 -30.35 -0.71
N LEU A 350 17.83 -31.31 -1.24
CA LEU A 350 19.27 -31.25 -1.36
C LEU A 350 19.72 -30.14 -2.33
N PHE A 351 19.04 -29.99 -3.48
CA PHE A 351 19.29 -28.90 -4.41
C PHE A 351 18.95 -27.54 -3.81
N ALA A 352 17.83 -27.42 -3.08
CA ALA A 352 17.46 -26.19 -2.39
C ALA A 352 18.47 -25.82 -1.29
N ALA A 353 18.98 -26.82 -0.56
CA ALA A 353 20.03 -26.64 0.44
C ALA A 353 21.35 -26.14 -0.18
N PHE A 354 21.74 -26.71 -1.32
CA PHE A 354 22.95 -26.30 -2.03
C PHE A 354 22.81 -24.89 -2.64
N ASP A 355 21.65 -24.55 -3.18
CA ASP A 355 21.34 -23.20 -3.68
C ASP A 355 21.36 -22.17 -2.54
N ALA A 356 20.77 -22.51 -1.39
CA ALA A 356 20.81 -21.67 -0.19
C ALA A 356 22.24 -21.48 0.34
N LEU A 357 23.08 -22.51 0.28
CA LEU A 357 24.49 -22.44 0.65
C LEU A 357 25.27 -21.54 -0.32
N ALA A 358 25.06 -21.70 -1.63
CA ALA A 358 25.69 -20.88 -2.66
C ALA A 358 25.36 -19.39 -2.49
N ARG A 359 24.11 -19.08 -2.08
CA ARG A 359 23.64 -17.71 -1.81
C ARG A 359 23.97 -17.19 -0.41
N ARG A 360 24.74 -17.93 0.41
CA ARG A 360 25.07 -17.61 1.82
C ARG A 360 23.85 -17.43 2.73
N ARG A 361 22.74 -18.10 2.42
CA ARG A 361 21.46 -18.07 3.16
C ARG A 361 21.08 -19.42 3.78
N PHE A 362 22.07 -20.28 4.01
CA PHE A 362 21.85 -21.64 4.53
C PHE A 362 21.09 -21.67 5.86
N LEU A 363 21.39 -20.75 6.77
CA LEU A 363 20.66 -20.61 8.05
C LEU A 363 19.18 -20.29 7.84
N SER A 364 18.84 -19.36 6.95
CA SER A 364 17.45 -19.02 6.62
C SER A 364 16.70 -20.20 6.00
N PHE A 365 17.37 -20.99 5.15
CA PHE A 365 16.81 -22.22 4.60
C PHE A 365 16.53 -23.27 5.68
N LEU A 366 17.45 -23.49 6.62
CA LEU A 366 17.24 -24.42 7.73
C LEU A 366 16.07 -24.00 8.63
N VAL A 367 15.96 -22.71 8.94
CA VAL A 367 14.82 -22.18 9.70
C VAL A 367 13.51 -22.39 8.95
N GLY A 368 13.47 -22.10 7.65
CA GLY A 368 12.29 -22.33 6.81
C GLY A 368 11.90 -23.81 6.73
N LEU A 369 12.87 -24.71 6.58
CA LEU A 369 12.65 -26.16 6.56
C LEU A 369 12.13 -26.67 7.90
N ALA A 370 12.71 -26.22 9.02
CA ALA A 370 12.23 -26.56 10.36
C ALA A 370 10.78 -26.11 10.57
N LEU A 371 10.44 -24.89 10.13
CA LEU A 371 9.09 -24.36 10.23
C LEU A 371 8.10 -25.16 9.37
N LEU A 372 8.48 -25.55 8.15
CA LEU A 372 7.68 -26.41 7.29
C LEU A 372 7.41 -27.77 7.95
N VAL A 373 8.41 -28.40 8.55
CA VAL A 373 8.26 -29.67 9.27
C VAL A 373 7.30 -29.51 10.45
N VAL A 374 7.41 -28.43 11.22
CA VAL A 374 6.48 -28.13 12.33
C VAL A 374 5.04 -27.96 11.82
N VAL A 375 4.84 -27.22 10.72
CA VAL A 375 3.52 -27.01 10.12
C VAL A 375 2.92 -28.30 9.60
N LEU A 376 3.69 -29.11 8.87
CA LEU A 376 3.24 -30.41 8.38
C LEU A 376 2.93 -31.38 9.52
N GLY A 377 3.76 -31.37 10.58
CA GLY A 377 3.52 -32.14 11.79
C GLY A 377 2.23 -31.72 12.52
N ALA A 378 1.99 -30.42 12.65
CA ALA A 378 0.76 -29.88 13.22
C ALA A 378 -0.47 -30.27 12.37
N LEU A 379 -0.38 -30.15 11.04
CA LEU A 379 -1.46 -30.52 10.12
C LEU A 379 -1.76 -32.02 10.19
N ALA A 380 -0.73 -32.87 10.17
CA ALA A 380 -0.88 -34.31 10.35
C ALA A 380 -1.49 -34.65 11.72
N GLY A 381 -1.10 -33.94 12.78
CA GLY A 381 -1.69 -34.07 14.12
C GLY A 381 -3.17 -33.70 14.15
N ILE A 382 -3.57 -32.62 13.47
CA ILE A 382 -4.98 -32.21 13.32
C ILE A 382 -5.77 -33.27 12.56
N ILE A 383 -5.24 -33.78 11.45
CA ILE A 383 -5.89 -34.83 10.65
C ILE A 383 -6.04 -36.11 11.48
N ALA A 384 -5.00 -36.52 12.21
CA ALA A 384 -5.06 -37.68 13.09
C ALA A 384 -6.09 -37.49 14.22
N ALA A 385 -6.10 -36.32 14.89
CA ALA A 385 -7.10 -35.99 15.91
C ALA A 385 -8.53 -35.99 15.35
N PHE A 386 -8.70 -35.51 14.11
CA PHE A 386 -9.97 -35.53 13.39
C PHE A 386 -10.44 -36.95 13.09
N LEU A 387 -9.54 -37.82 12.63
CA LEU A 387 -9.84 -39.23 12.36
C LEU A 387 -10.18 -40.03 13.64
N VAL A 388 -9.55 -39.69 14.77
CA VAL A 388 -9.81 -40.35 16.07
C VAL A 388 -11.12 -39.88 16.68
N ASN A 389 -11.38 -38.57 16.70
CA ASN A 389 -12.62 -38.01 17.27
C ASN A 389 -12.94 -36.63 16.70
N TRP A 390 -13.58 -36.62 15.53
CA TRP A 390 -13.95 -35.40 14.79
C TRP A 390 -14.76 -34.39 15.62
N ARG A 391 -15.54 -34.88 16.60
CA ARG A 391 -16.35 -34.04 17.49
C ARG A 391 -15.49 -33.16 18.40
N ILE A 392 -14.42 -33.71 18.97
CA ILE A 392 -13.50 -32.98 19.88
C ILE A 392 -12.70 -31.94 19.07
N THR A 393 -12.24 -32.34 17.89
CA THR A 393 -11.44 -31.47 16.99
C THR A 393 -12.22 -30.23 16.54
N LEU A 394 -13.55 -30.31 16.42
CA LEU A 394 -14.41 -29.15 16.13
C LEU A 394 -14.87 -28.40 17.39
N LEU A 395 -15.15 -29.11 18.49
CA LEU A 395 -15.64 -28.50 19.73
C LEU A 395 -14.60 -27.61 20.41
N VAL A 396 -13.32 -27.99 20.42
CA VAL A 396 -12.27 -27.23 21.12
C VAL A 396 -12.02 -25.85 20.47
N PRO A 397 -11.82 -25.72 19.15
CA PRO A 397 -11.70 -24.41 18.50
C PRO A 397 -12.97 -23.58 18.61
N MET A 398 -14.15 -24.21 18.51
CA MET A 398 -15.43 -23.52 18.62
C MET A 398 -15.65 -22.96 20.04
N ALA A 399 -15.32 -23.74 21.07
CA ALA A 399 -15.35 -23.28 22.45
C ALA A 399 -14.36 -22.13 22.70
N LEU A 400 -13.14 -22.23 22.16
CA LEU A 400 -12.13 -21.15 22.21
C LEU A 400 -12.62 -19.87 21.51
N ALA A 401 -13.26 -19.98 20.35
CA ALA A 401 -13.84 -18.85 19.64
C ALA A 401 -14.97 -18.20 20.44
N VAL A 402 -15.87 -19.01 21.04
CA VAL A 402 -16.95 -18.52 21.90
C VAL A 402 -16.40 -17.82 23.15
N VAL A 403 -15.41 -18.39 23.83
CA VAL A 403 -14.76 -17.77 24.99
C VAL A 403 -14.06 -16.47 24.62
N SER A 404 -13.39 -16.43 23.47
CA SER A 404 -12.70 -15.23 22.97
C SER A 404 -13.69 -14.12 22.62
N LEU A 405 -14.78 -14.45 21.93
CA LEU A 405 -15.88 -13.52 21.63
C LEU A 405 -16.53 -13.00 22.92
N LEU A 406 -16.77 -13.89 23.89
CA LEU A 406 -17.32 -13.51 25.18
C LEU A 406 -16.38 -12.56 25.94
N TYR A 407 -15.08 -12.84 25.94
CA TYR A 407 -14.07 -11.96 26.54
C TYR A 407 -14.04 -10.58 25.88
N ILE A 408 -14.07 -10.52 24.54
CA ILE A 408 -14.13 -9.25 23.79
C ILE A 408 -15.41 -8.48 24.13
N ASN A 409 -16.57 -9.14 24.12
CA ASN A 409 -17.85 -8.51 24.43
C ASN A 409 -17.90 -7.99 25.88
N ILE A 410 -17.40 -8.76 26.85
CA ILE A 410 -17.32 -8.33 28.26
C ILE A 410 -16.35 -7.14 28.40
N ARG A 411 -15.19 -7.19 27.73
CA ARG A 411 -14.23 -6.08 27.73
C ARG A 411 -14.83 -4.80 27.16
N ASP A 412 -15.56 -4.90 26.06
CA ASP A 412 -16.22 -3.76 25.42
C ASP A 412 -17.41 -3.23 26.25
N LEU A 413 -18.09 -4.11 27.00
CA LEU A 413 -19.12 -3.73 27.96
C LEU A 413 -18.54 -2.97 29.15
N LEU A 414 -17.39 -3.40 29.68
CA LEU A 414 -16.70 -2.77 30.82
C LEU A 414 -15.97 -1.46 30.45
N ARG A 415 -15.81 -1.17 29.15
CA ARG A 415 -15.21 0.07 28.62
C ARG A 415 -16.25 1.13 28.23
N ARG A 416 -17.54 0.81 28.30
CA ARG A 416 -18.65 1.77 28.27
C ARG A 416 -19.02 2.15 29.70
#